data_AF-A0A7X8AUK3-F1
#
_entry.id   AF-A0A7X8AUK3-F1
#
_cell.length_a   1.000
_cell.length_b   1.000
_cell.length_c   1.000
_cell.angle_alpha   90.00
_cell.angle_beta   90.00
_cell.angle_gamma   90.00
#
_symmetry.space_group_name_H-M   'P 1'
#
loop_
_entity.id
_entity.type
_entity.pdbx_description
1 polymer ?
#
loop_
_entity_poly.entity_id
_entity_poly.type
_entity_poly.pdbx_seq_one_letter_code
_entity_poly.pdbx_strand_id
1 'polypeptide(L)'
;MKKRMSALAILIAILCISVLMVNAVTDSIIALKATFDIYVNDVKYQGENPPLVIEGRTYLPLRAIGDVLGIDVEWNQGLRRVEVTRPSGEEIIQKEEEIPAAPAGYDIIPEIREVKFSRYDPIDLKVGNATAARGSTVEIPVSLGYVPIGGISKIDFELLYDRDVMEIESVKPGKLLSGNDAGLSYRGRNGIVNITFNSNAGKRPSISSDGEFVVITAKIKDNAPKGKTGIRLSNGGYFEDQQFAALWVWYVPGIITVE
;
A
#
# COMPACT_ATOMS: atom_id res chain seq x y z
N MET A 1 39.16 5.05 54.80
CA MET A 1 39.39 4.34 53.52
C MET A 1 38.19 3.48 53.10
N LYS A 2 37.64 2.61 53.96
CA LYS A 2 36.49 1.73 53.63
C LYS A 2 35.25 2.43 53.06
N LYS A 3 34.83 3.58 53.61
CA LYS A 3 33.67 4.35 53.13
C LYS A 3 33.85 4.96 51.72
N ARG A 4 35.09 5.32 51.35
CA ARG A 4 35.42 5.87 50.02
C ARG A 4 35.50 4.77 48.96
N MET A 5 35.91 3.56 49.35
CA MET A 5 35.93 2.39 48.47
C MET A 5 34.52 1.87 48.14
N SER A 6 33.58 1.89 49.11
CA SER A 6 32.17 1.56 48.84
C SER A 6 31.50 2.56 47.91
N ALA A 7 31.76 3.86 48.05
CA ALA A 7 31.19 4.87 47.16
C ALA A 7 31.67 4.72 45.71
N LEU A 8 32.95 4.37 45.51
CA LEU A 8 33.51 4.13 44.19
C LEU A 8 32.94 2.86 43.54
N ALA A 9 32.75 1.78 44.33
CA ALA A 9 32.14 0.54 43.83
C ALA A 9 30.68 0.74 43.40
N ILE A 10 29.90 1.53 44.14
CA ILE A 10 28.52 1.87 43.77
C ILE A 10 28.48 2.72 42.49
N LEU A 11 29.42 3.66 42.33
CA LEU A 11 29.48 4.51 41.14
C LEU A 11 29.88 3.71 39.89
N ILE A 12 30.79 2.74 40.02
CA ILE A 12 31.16 1.80 38.95
C ILE A 12 29.97 0.87 38.63
N ALA A 13 29.25 0.39 39.63
CA ALA A 13 28.07 -0.45 39.40
C ALA A 13 26.95 0.32 38.65
N ILE A 14 26.70 1.58 39.01
CA ILE A 14 25.72 2.43 38.31
C ILE A 14 26.18 2.73 36.87
N LEU A 15 27.48 2.96 36.65
CA LEU A 15 28.06 3.14 35.32
C LEU A 15 27.96 1.85 34.47
N CYS A 16 28.16 0.68 35.07
CA CYS A 16 28.00 -0.60 34.36
C CYS A 16 26.53 -0.91 34.03
N ILE A 17 25.58 -0.49 34.87
CA ILE A 17 24.14 -0.66 34.62
C ILE A 17 23.65 0.30 33.51
N SER A 18 24.19 1.52 33.44
CA SER A 18 23.80 2.48 32.39
C SER A 18 24.31 2.11 30.99
N VAL A 19 25.40 1.33 30.89
CA VAL A 19 25.94 0.85 29.61
C VAL A 19 25.14 -0.33 29.03
N LEU A 20 24.26 -0.97 29.80
CA LEU A 20 23.52 -2.18 29.39
C LEU A 20 22.19 -1.94 28.65
N MET A 21 21.77 -0.69 28.38
CA MET A 21 20.46 -0.42 27.78
C MET A 21 20.52 0.52 26.57
N VAL A 22 21.20 0.06 25.52
CA VAL A 22 20.90 0.50 24.14
C VAL A 22 20.78 -0.76 23.27
N ASN A 23 19.62 -1.41 23.31
CA ASN A 23 19.24 -2.27 22.20
C ASN A 23 18.63 -1.35 21.15
N ALA A 24 19.44 -0.93 20.17
CA ALA A 24 18.86 -0.48 18.92
C ALA A 24 18.12 -1.69 18.34
N VAL A 25 16.78 -1.66 18.36
CA VAL A 25 15.98 -2.55 17.54
C VAL A 25 16.38 -2.21 16.11
N THR A 26 17.23 -3.05 15.53
CA THR A 26 17.57 -2.94 14.13
C THR A 26 16.44 -3.62 13.39
N ASP A 27 15.63 -2.84 12.70
CA ASP A 27 14.69 -3.39 11.72
C ASP A 27 15.55 -4.16 10.70
N SER A 28 15.43 -5.49 10.75
CA SER A 28 16.18 -6.40 9.90
C SER A 28 15.27 -6.82 8.75
N ILE A 29 15.68 -6.46 7.54
CA ILE A 29 14.99 -6.85 6.32
C ILE A 29 15.46 -8.25 5.94
N ILE A 30 14.54 -9.23 5.97
CA ILE A 30 14.82 -10.60 5.52
C ILE A 30 14.57 -10.67 4.01
N ALA A 31 15.63 -10.91 3.24
CA ALA A 31 15.55 -11.20 1.81
C ALA A 31 15.59 -12.70 1.57
N LEU A 32 14.52 -13.26 1.00
CA LEU A 32 14.42 -14.66 0.61
C LEU A 32 14.68 -14.80 -0.89
N LYS A 33 15.19 -15.93 -1.36
CA LYS A 33 15.17 -16.23 -2.80
C LYS A 33 13.74 -16.55 -3.23
N ALA A 34 13.30 -16.06 -4.38
CA ALA A 34 12.03 -16.46 -4.96
C ALA A 34 12.04 -17.98 -5.23
N THR A 35 10.93 -18.65 -4.91
CA THR A 35 10.76 -20.11 -5.10
C THR A 35 9.91 -20.47 -6.31
N PHE A 36 9.47 -19.47 -7.07
CA PHE A 36 8.69 -19.63 -8.29
C PHE A 36 9.56 -19.33 -9.53
N ASP A 37 9.16 -19.93 -10.65
CA ASP A 37 9.81 -19.72 -11.92
C ASP A 37 9.38 -18.39 -12.56
N ILE A 38 10.33 -17.73 -13.23
CA ILE A 38 10.07 -16.52 -14.02
C ILE A 38 10.28 -16.86 -15.48
N TYR A 39 9.35 -16.46 -16.33
CA TYR A 39 9.43 -16.63 -17.78
C TYR A 39 9.37 -15.27 -18.46
N VAL A 40 10.17 -15.11 -19.50
CA VAL A 40 10.24 -13.93 -20.37
C VAL A 40 10.05 -14.43 -21.79
N ASN A 41 8.96 -14.02 -22.46
CA ASN A 41 8.61 -14.52 -23.79
C ASN A 41 8.66 -16.06 -23.86
N ASP A 42 8.04 -16.71 -22.88
CA ASP A 42 8.01 -18.17 -22.67
C ASP A 42 9.38 -18.85 -22.40
N VAL A 43 10.45 -18.08 -22.24
CA VAL A 43 11.78 -18.59 -21.87
C VAL A 43 12.01 -18.40 -20.37
N LYS A 44 12.35 -19.49 -19.67
CA LYS A 44 12.65 -19.44 -18.23
C LYS A 44 13.89 -18.56 -17.97
N TYR A 45 13.73 -17.52 -17.16
CA TYR A 45 14.80 -16.63 -16.75
C TYR A 45 15.80 -17.38 -15.83
N GLN A 46 17.07 -17.37 -16.23
CA GLN A 46 18.19 -17.88 -15.45
C GLN A 46 19.29 -16.83 -15.40
N GLY A 47 19.24 -15.94 -14.41
CA GLY A 47 20.29 -14.95 -14.17
C GLY A 47 21.17 -15.30 -12.97
N GLU A 48 22.40 -14.78 -12.97
CA GLU A 48 23.35 -14.95 -11.86
C GLU A 48 22.81 -14.40 -10.54
N ASN A 49 22.05 -13.29 -10.61
CA ASN A 49 21.35 -12.73 -9.48
C ASN A 49 19.90 -13.23 -9.48
N PRO A 50 19.51 -14.07 -8.50
CA PRO A 50 18.14 -14.55 -8.42
C PRO A 50 17.20 -13.42 -7.95
N PRO A 51 15.93 -13.45 -8.37
CA PRO A 51 14.89 -12.63 -7.77
C PRO A 51 14.83 -12.85 -6.25
N LEU A 52 14.62 -11.75 -5.53
CA LEU A 52 14.50 -11.77 -4.07
C LEU A 52 13.05 -11.45 -3.68
N VAL A 53 12.57 -12.08 -2.61
CA VAL A 53 11.31 -11.76 -1.97
C VAL A 53 11.62 -11.08 -0.64
N ILE A 54 11.21 -9.83 -0.52
CA ILE A 54 11.35 -9.03 0.70
C ILE A 54 9.94 -8.55 1.07
N GLU A 55 9.49 -8.90 2.27
CA GLU A 55 8.17 -8.48 2.79
C GLU A 55 6.99 -8.78 1.85
N GLY A 56 7.07 -9.89 1.11
CA GLY A 56 6.04 -10.31 0.15
C GLY A 56 6.13 -9.65 -1.23
N ARG A 57 7.09 -8.75 -1.45
CA ARG A 57 7.37 -8.13 -2.75
C ARG A 57 8.52 -8.83 -3.44
N THR A 58 8.37 -9.08 -4.74
CA THR A 58 9.42 -9.69 -5.57
C THR A 58 10.26 -8.59 -6.20
N TYR A 59 11.55 -8.59 -5.91
CA TYR A 59 12.55 -7.69 -6.45
C TYR A 59 13.32 -8.42 -7.54
N LEU A 60 13.24 -7.87 -8.75
CA LEU A 60 13.95 -8.39 -9.91
C LEU A 60 15.25 -7.61 -10.12
N PRO A 61 16.36 -8.26 -10.50
CA PRO A 61 17.59 -7.57 -10.80
C PRO A 61 17.39 -6.58 -11.96
N LEU A 62 17.55 -5.29 -11.70
CA LEU A 62 17.26 -4.23 -12.67
C LEU A 62 18.00 -4.42 -14.02
N ARG A 63 19.28 -4.80 -14.00
CA ARG A 63 20.06 -5.05 -15.22
C ARG A 63 19.50 -6.20 -16.06
N ALA A 64 19.09 -7.29 -15.41
CA ALA A 64 18.50 -8.43 -16.10
C ALA A 64 17.18 -8.06 -16.79
N ILE A 65 16.39 -7.16 -16.16
CA ILE A 65 15.20 -6.60 -16.78
C ILE A 65 15.57 -5.68 -17.95
N GLY A 66 16.64 -4.89 -17.81
CA GLY A 66 17.22 -4.12 -18.90
C GLY A 66 17.53 -4.98 -20.13
N ASP A 67 18.27 -6.08 -19.94
CA ASP A 67 18.64 -7.02 -21.01
C ASP A 67 17.40 -7.58 -21.72
N VAL A 68 16.38 -7.97 -20.96
CA VAL A 68 15.11 -8.50 -21.47
C VAL A 68 14.34 -7.47 -22.30
N LEU A 69 14.33 -6.21 -21.84
CA LEU A 69 13.57 -5.13 -22.45
C LEU A 69 14.35 -4.38 -23.54
N GLY A 70 15.62 -4.73 -23.77
CA GLY A 70 16.52 -3.99 -24.65
C GLY A 70 16.83 -2.57 -24.15
N ILE A 71 16.80 -2.37 -22.83
CA ILE A 71 17.06 -1.09 -22.16
C ILE A 71 18.45 -1.17 -21.53
N ASP A 72 19.29 -0.18 -21.82
CA ASP A 72 20.63 -0.13 -21.26
C ASP A 72 20.61 0.38 -19.81
N VAL A 73 21.31 -0.33 -18.92
CA VAL A 73 21.35 -0.06 -17.48
C VAL A 73 22.80 0.02 -17.02
N GLU A 74 23.28 1.24 -16.82
CA GLU A 74 24.66 1.53 -16.45
C GLU A 74 24.77 2.10 -15.03
N TRP A 75 25.90 1.83 -14.38
CA TRP A 75 26.24 2.50 -13.12
C TRP A 75 27.10 3.72 -13.41
N ASN A 76 26.57 4.90 -13.15
CA ASN A 76 27.34 6.12 -13.22
C ASN A 76 28.08 6.33 -11.88
N GLN A 77 29.37 6.00 -11.88
CA GLN A 77 30.19 6.09 -10.68
C GLN A 77 30.40 7.54 -10.18
N GLY A 78 30.51 8.50 -11.09
CA GLY A 78 30.71 9.92 -10.73
C GLY A 78 29.51 10.51 -10.01
N LEU A 79 28.29 10.16 -10.44
CA LEU A 79 27.03 10.61 -9.86
C LEU A 79 26.50 9.66 -8.78
N ARG A 80 27.14 8.50 -8.59
CA ARG A 80 26.71 7.42 -7.69
C ARG A 80 25.24 7.03 -7.91
N ARG A 81 24.83 6.89 -9.17
CA ARG A 81 23.47 6.54 -9.55
C ARG A 81 23.45 5.51 -10.66
N VAL A 82 22.34 4.79 -10.75
CA VAL A 82 22.03 3.97 -11.91
C VAL A 82 21.43 4.86 -13.00
N GLU A 83 21.91 4.71 -14.23
CA GLU A 83 21.38 5.37 -15.42
C GLU A 83 20.70 4.33 -16.29
N VAL A 84 19.46 4.63 -16.69
CA VAL A 84 18.63 3.74 -17.49
C VAL A 84 18.33 4.49 -18.78
N THR A 85 18.92 4.03 -19.89
CA THR A 85 18.81 4.70 -21.18
C THR A 85 17.80 3.97 -22.04
N ARG A 86 16.74 4.67 -22.42
CA ARG A 86 15.82 4.18 -23.43
C ARG A 86 16.55 4.15 -24.78
N PRO A 87 16.52 3.04 -25.55
CA PRO A 87 17.13 3.02 -26.87
C PRO A 87 16.57 4.18 -27.71
N SER A 88 17.47 5.05 -28.16
CA SER A 88 17.16 6.17 -29.05
C SER A 88 16.93 5.62 -30.45
N GLY A 89 15.74 5.09 -30.71
CA GLY A 89 15.49 4.44 -31.98
C GLY A 89 14.19 3.66 -32.04
N GLU A 90 13.09 4.33 -31.68
CA GLU A 90 11.75 4.15 -32.23
C GLU A 90 10.89 5.18 -31.50
N GLU A 91 10.48 6.25 -32.21
CA GLU A 91 9.26 6.93 -31.80
C GLU A 91 8.23 5.82 -31.58
N ILE A 92 7.63 5.77 -30.39
CA ILE A 92 6.32 5.13 -30.31
C ILE A 92 5.45 6.03 -31.19
N ILE A 93 5.38 5.72 -32.48
CA ILE A 93 4.23 6.11 -33.25
C ILE A 93 3.14 5.34 -32.52
N GLN A 94 2.45 6.03 -31.59
CA GLN A 94 1.12 5.61 -31.22
C GLN A 94 0.43 5.50 -32.56
N LYS A 95 0.30 4.28 -33.07
CA LYS A 95 -0.61 4.02 -34.16
C LYS A 95 -1.94 4.35 -33.53
N GLU A 96 -2.39 5.57 -33.77
CA GLU A 96 -3.70 6.04 -33.40
C GLU A 96 -4.65 5.10 -34.11
N GLU A 97 -5.07 4.07 -33.38
CA GLU A 97 -6.07 3.15 -33.85
C GLU A 97 -7.33 4.01 -33.88
N GLU A 98 -7.79 4.37 -35.09
CA GLU A 98 -9.03 5.13 -35.25
C GLU A 98 -10.10 4.40 -34.47
N ILE A 99 -10.51 4.99 -33.34
CA ILE A 99 -11.68 4.52 -32.60
C ILE A 99 -12.83 4.71 -33.60
N PRO A 100 -13.51 3.63 -34.04
CA PRO A 100 -14.58 3.75 -35.00
C PRO A 100 -15.59 4.77 -34.45
N ALA A 101 -15.95 5.75 -35.28
CA ALA A 101 -16.87 6.80 -34.89
C ALA A 101 -18.09 6.19 -34.19
N ALA A 102 -18.42 6.71 -33.00
CA ALA A 102 -19.58 6.25 -32.26
C ALA A 102 -20.81 6.24 -33.19
N PRO A 103 -21.67 5.20 -33.13
CA PRO A 103 -22.84 5.13 -33.99
C PRO A 103 -23.67 6.41 -33.85
N ALA A 104 -23.99 7.03 -34.98
CA ALA A 104 -24.75 8.28 -35.03
C ALA A 104 -26.10 8.11 -34.30
N GLY A 105 -26.35 8.94 -33.28
CA GLY A 105 -27.60 8.92 -32.50
C GLY A 105 -27.44 9.13 -30.99
N TYR A 106 -26.21 9.19 -30.47
CA TYR A 106 -25.91 9.64 -29.11
C TYR A 106 -25.30 11.04 -29.16
N ASP A 107 -26.10 12.09 -28.92
CA ASP A 107 -25.64 13.50 -28.81
C ASP A 107 -24.78 13.78 -27.56
N ILE A 108 -24.24 12.74 -26.94
CA ILE A 108 -23.24 12.82 -25.88
C ILE A 108 -21.92 12.39 -26.49
N ILE A 109 -21.13 13.38 -26.93
CA ILE A 109 -19.69 13.18 -27.10
C ILE A 109 -19.16 13.00 -25.67
N PRO A 110 -18.65 11.81 -25.28
CA PRO A 110 -17.99 11.70 -23.99
C PRO A 110 -16.83 12.70 -24.00
N GLU A 111 -16.81 13.63 -23.04
CA GLU A 111 -15.62 14.43 -22.79
C GLU A 111 -14.50 13.44 -22.46
N ILE A 112 -13.65 13.11 -23.43
CA ILE A 112 -12.47 12.27 -23.22
C ILE A 112 -11.52 13.14 -22.39
N ARG A 113 -11.70 13.12 -21.07
CA ARG A 113 -10.72 13.69 -20.15
C ARG A 113 -9.53 12.74 -20.14
N GLU A 114 -8.40 13.20 -20.66
CA GLU A 114 -7.13 12.49 -20.45
C GLU A 114 -6.95 12.24 -18.96
N VAL A 115 -6.98 10.97 -18.55
CA VAL A 115 -6.64 10.59 -17.18
C VAL A 115 -5.13 10.69 -17.07
N LYS A 116 -4.64 11.73 -16.39
CA LYS A 116 -3.22 11.85 -16.06
C LYS A 116 -2.91 10.86 -14.96
N PHE A 117 -2.03 9.90 -15.26
CA PHE A 117 -1.50 9.01 -14.23
C PHE A 117 -0.32 9.68 -13.54
N SER A 118 -0.24 9.47 -12.23
CA SER A 118 0.86 9.94 -11.43
C SER A 118 2.14 9.20 -11.82
N ARG A 119 3.28 9.89 -11.69
CA ARG A 119 4.62 9.33 -11.95
C ARG A 119 5.16 8.49 -10.79
N TYR A 120 4.44 8.44 -9.66
CA TYR A 120 4.85 7.70 -8.48
C TYR A 120 4.56 6.21 -8.62
N ASP A 121 5.33 5.40 -7.89
CA ASP A 121 5.07 3.97 -7.78
C ASP A 121 3.68 3.70 -7.20
N PRO A 122 3.08 2.54 -7.50
CA PRO A 122 1.79 2.18 -6.94
C PRO A 122 1.81 2.12 -5.40
N ILE A 123 0.74 2.63 -4.81
CA ILE A 123 0.54 2.64 -3.35
C ILE A 123 -0.10 1.34 -2.87
N ASP A 124 0.15 0.95 -1.63
CA ASP A 124 -0.55 -0.17 -1.01
C ASP A 124 -1.83 0.31 -0.34
N LEU A 125 -2.94 -0.39 -0.60
CA LEU A 125 -4.16 -0.35 0.20
C LEU A 125 -4.34 -1.70 0.88
N LYS A 126 -4.06 -1.76 2.18
CA LYS A 126 -4.08 -3.00 2.96
C LYS A 126 -5.23 -3.02 3.95
N VAL A 127 -6.08 -4.04 3.88
CA VAL A 127 -7.09 -4.32 4.90
C VAL A 127 -6.52 -5.33 5.89
N GLY A 128 -6.65 -5.03 7.18
CA GLY A 128 -6.17 -5.86 8.27
C GLY A 128 -6.92 -7.19 8.40
N ASN A 129 -6.27 -8.16 9.04
CA ASN A 129 -6.91 -9.41 9.43
C ASN A 129 -7.43 -9.30 10.86
N ALA A 130 -8.50 -10.03 11.17
CA ALA A 130 -8.99 -10.11 12.54
C ALA A 130 -9.63 -11.47 12.85
N THR A 131 -9.73 -11.77 14.14
CA THR A 131 -10.43 -12.96 14.67
C THR A 131 -11.46 -12.49 15.68
N ALA A 132 -12.67 -13.01 15.60
CA ALA A 132 -13.79 -12.57 16.43
C ALA A 132 -14.80 -13.69 16.67
N ALA A 133 -15.46 -13.65 17.82
CA ALA A 133 -16.55 -14.54 18.17
C ALA A 133 -17.86 -14.04 17.54
N ARG A 134 -18.85 -14.94 17.42
CA ARG A 134 -20.21 -14.55 17.03
C ARG A 134 -20.78 -13.53 18.02
N GLY A 135 -21.49 -12.54 17.50
CA GLY A 135 -22.12 -11.48 18.30
C GLY A 135 -21.15 -10.40 18.79
N SER A 136 -19.83 -10.59 18.66
CA SER A 136 -18.85 -9.58 19.08
C SER A 136 -18.59 -8.54 17.99
N THR A 137 -18.04 -7.40 18.40
CA THR A 137 -17.48 -6.40 17.47
C THR A 137 -15.99 -6.63 17.29
N VAL A 138 -15.47 -6.18 16.15
CA VAL A 138 -14.05 -6.30 15.79
C VAL A 138 -13.59 -5.05 15.05
N GLU A 139 -12.37 -4.63 15.31
CA GLU A 139 -11.72 -3.51 14.64
C GLU A 139 -10.76 -4.02 13.56
N ILE A 140 -10.88 -3.46 12.36
CA ILE A 140 -10.18 -3.88 11.16
C ILE A 140 -9.47 -2.65 10.58
N PRO A 141 -8.15 -2.49 10.79
CA PRO A 141 -7.43 -1.35 10.28
C PRO A 141 -7.31 -1.43 8.75
N VAL A 142 -7.45 -0.30 8.08
CA VAL A 142 -7.13 -0.11 6.67
C VAL A 142 -5.95 0.83 6.59
N SER A 143 -4.85 0.36 6.03
CA SER A 143 -3.57 1.07 5.99
C SER A 143 -3.16 1.42 4.56
N LEU A 144 -2.45 2.54 4.44
CA LEU A 144 -1.78 2.96 3.22
C LEU A 144 -0.27 2.76 3.38
N GLY A 145 0.37 2.23 2.35
CA GLY A 145 1.82 2.07 2.26
C GLY A 145 2.36 2.64 0.96
N TYR A 146 3.65 2.97 0.92
CA TYR A 146 4.32 3.59 -0.22
C TYR A 146 3.66 4.90 -0.67
N VAL A 147 3.10 5.65 0.29
CA VAL A 147 2.43 6.91 0.05
C VAL A 147 3.42 7.93 -0.53
N PRO A 148 3.12 8.58 -1.67
CA PRO A 148 4.01 9.56 -2.26
C PRO A 148 4.28 10.73 -1.31
N ILE A 149 5.52 11.22 -1.30
CA ILE A 149 5.88 12.44 -0.56
C ILE A 149 5.08 13.66 -1.04
N GLY A 150 4.62 13.65 -2.30
CA GLY A 150 3.72 14.67 -2.86
C GLY A 150 2.30 14.63 -2.29
N GLY A 151 1.95 13.57 -1.57
CA GLY A 151 0.70 13.42 -0.85
C GLY A 151 -0.51 13.00 -1.68
N ILE A 152 -1.45 12.34 -1.02
CA ILE A 152 -2.75 11.90 -1.56
C ILE A 152 -3.80 12.92 -1.12
N SER A 153 -4.45 13.56 -2.09
CA SER A 153 -5.46 14.60 -1.87
C SER A 153 -6.88 14.05 -1.88
N LYS A 154 -7.13 12.98 -2.65
CA LYS A 154 -8.43 12.33 -2.74
C LYS A 154 -8.31 10.82 -2.78
N ILE A 155 -9.21 10.15 -2.08
CA ILE A 155 -9.36 8.70 -2.05
C ILE A 155 -10.85 8.40 -2.18
N ASP A 156 -11.21 7.41 -3.00
CA ASP A 156 -12.56 6.88 -3.11
C ASP A 156 -12.46 5.39 -3.47
N PHE A 157 -12.85 4.51 -2.55
CA PHE A 157 -12.87 3.08 -2.83
C PHE A 157 -14.03 2.38 -2.16
N GLU A 158 -14.34 1.19 -2.67
CA GLU A 158 -15.41 0.35 -2.19
C GLU A 158 -14.87 -1.01 -1.77
N LEU A 159 -15.17 -1.40 -0.53
CA LEU A 159 -14.89 -2.73 -0.03
C LEU A 159 -16.18 -3.57 0.02
N LEU A 160 -16.07 -4.80 -0.46
CA LEU A 160 -17.06 -5.85 -0.37
C LEU A 160 -16.76 -6.74 0.85
N TYR A 161 -17.80 -7.11 1.57
CA TYR A 161 -17.75 -8.06 2.67
C TYR A 161 -18.95 -9.00 2.65
N ASP A 162 -18.81 -10.14 3.33
CA ASP A 162 -19.90 -11.10 3.48
C ASP A 162 -20.96 -10.57 4.46
N ARG A 163 -22.08 -10.13 3.91
CA ARG A 163 -23.22 -9.59 4.66
C ARG A 163 -23.92 -10.62 5.54
N ASP A 164 -23.72 -11.91 5.30
CA ASP A 164 -24.31 -12.99 6.11
C ASP A 164 -23.39 -13.34 7.30
N VAL A 165 -22.14 -12.86 7.29
CA VAL A 165 -21.18 -13.00 8.38
C VAL A 165 -21.14 -11.76 9.28
N MET A 166 -21.12 -10.55 8.71
CA MET A 166 -20.91 -9.33 9.49
C MET A 166 -21.64 -8.11 8.93
N GLU A 167 -21.74 -7.07 9.76
CA GLU A 167 -22.25 -5.74 9.40
C GLU A 167 -21.24 -4.67 9.82
N ILE A 168 -21.00 -3.67 8.97
CA ILE A 168 -20.13 -2.54 9.32
C ILE A 168 -20.92 -1.55 10.16
N GLU A 169 -20.47 -1.30 11.39
CA GLU A 169 -21.09 -0.34 12.31
C GLU A 169 -20.56 1.07 12.10
N SER A 170 -19.24 1.21 11.92
CA SER A 170 -18.62 2.52 11.69
C SER A 170 -17.28 2.41 10.98
N VAL A 171 -16.85 3.53 10.40
CA VAL A 171 -15.49 3.75 9.91
C VAL A 171 -14.95 4.99 10.61
N LYS A 172 -13.86 4.84 11.35
CA LYS A 172 -13.24 5.91 12.14
C LYS A 172 -11.91 6.34 11.54
N PRO A 173 -11.50 7.61 11.73
CA PRO A 173 -10.20 8.08 11.26
C PRO A 173 -9.06 7.33 11.96
N GLY A 174 -8.10 6.86 11.17
CA GLY A 174 -6.85 6.28 11.65
C GLY A 174 -5.78 7.33 11.95
N LYS A 175 -4.57 6.87 12.25
CA LYS A 175 -3.42 7.74 12.59
C LYS A 175 -3.03 8.72 11.49
N LEU A 176 -3.15 8.34 10.21
CA LEU A 176 -2.89 9.24 9.08
C LEU A 176 -3.84 10.41 9.03
N LEU A 177 -5.03 10.23 9.62
CA LEU A 177 -6.00 11.29 9.75
C LEU A 177 -5.88 12.04 11.07
N SER A 178 -4.87 11.74 11.89
CA SER A 178 -4.63 12.32 13.23
C SER A 178 -5.83 12.19 14.16
N GLY A 179 -6.63 11.14 13.99
CA GLY A 179 -7.89 10.94 14.73
C GLY A 179 -9.01 11.93 14.38
N ASN A 180 -8.83 12.77 13.35
CA ASN A 180 -9.80 13.74 12.87
C ASN A 180 -10.45 13.23 11.57
N ASP A 181 -11.78 13.19 11.54
CA ASP A 181 -12.60 12.73 10.40
C ASP A 181 -12.83 13.80 9.33
N ALA A 182 -12.22 14.99 9.45
CA ALA A 182 -12.31 16.04 8.43
C ALA A 182 -11.93 15.48 7.05
N GLY A 183 -12.85 15.66 6.09
CA GLY A 183 -12.69 15.19 4.72
C GLY A 183 -12.96 13.70 4.52
N LEU A 184 -13.10 12.90 5.58
CA LEU A 184 -13.48 11.50 5.53
C LEU A 184 -15.01 11.39 5.45
N SER A 185 -15.51 10.49 4.61
CA SER A 185 -16.90 10.04 4.68
C SER A 185 -17.00 8.57 4.32
N TYR A 186 -18.04 7.91 4.78
CA TYR A 186 -18.30 6.52 4.43
C TYR A 186 -19.79 6.25 4.29
N ARG A 187 -20.11 5.19 3.55
CA ARG A 187 -21.46 4.66 3.42
C ARG A 187 -21.41 3.14 3.42
N GLY A 188 -21.84 2.53 4.52
CA GLY A 188 -22.00 1.08 4.64
C GLY A 188 -23.43 0.63 4.39
N ARG A 189 -23.63 -0.37 3.52
CA ARG A 189 -24.93 -1.05 3.33
C ARG A 189 -24.75 -2.40 2.61
N ASN A 190 -25.46 -3.43 3.08
CA ASN A 190 -25.69 -4.69 2.35
C ASN A 190 -24.44 -5.36 1.76
N GLY A 191 -23.39 -5.55 2.56
CA GLY A 191 -22.16 -6.21 2.07
C GLY A 191 -21.18 -5.28 1.36
N ILE A 192 -21.47 -3.97 1.37
CA ILE A 192 -20.65 -2.94 0.74
C ILE A 192 -20.33 -1.86 1.77
N VAL A 193 -19.09 -1.35 1.75
CA VAL A 193 -18.72 -0.10 2.41
C VAL A 193 -17.89 0.76 1.45
N ASN A 194 -18.45 1.90 1.06
CA ASN A 194 -17.72 2.93 0.33
C ASN A 194 -17.05 3.89 1.34
N ILE A 195 -15.78 4.21 1.09
CA ILE A 195 -14.97 5.08 1.94
C ILE A 195 -14.33 6.12 1.03
N THR A 196 -14.57 7.39 1.34
CA THR A 196 -14.00 8.52 0.61
C THR A 196 -13.22 9.43 1.54
N PHE A 197 -12.19 10.04 1.00
CA PHE A 197 -11.44 11.09 1.64
C PHE A 197 -11.15 12.20 0.64
N ASN A 198 -11.30 13.45 1.08
CA ASN A 198 -10.93 14.62 0.29
C ASN A 198 -10.30 15.67 1.22
N SER A 199 -9.00 15.89 1.07
CA SER A 199 -8.23 16.81 1.91
C SER A 199 -8.70 18.26 1.75
N ASN A 200 -9.08 18.66 0.53
CA ASN A 200 -9.55 20.00 0.23
C ASN A 200 -10.92 20.29 0.86
N ALA A 201 -11.86 19.36 0.71
CA ALA A 201 -13.18 19.45 1.35
C ALA A 201 -13.06 19.43 2.88
N GLY A 202 -12.15 18.60 3.41
CA GLY A 202 -11.83 18.54 4.82
C GLY A 202 -10.99 19.69 5.35
N LYS A 203 -10.53 20.62 4.50
CA LYS A 203 -9.62 21.73 4.85
C LYS A 203 -8.42 21.27 5.67
N ARG A 204 -7.76 20.21 5.21
CA ARG A 204 -6.64 19.56 5.90
C ARG A 204 -5.50 19.23 4.95
N PRO A 205 -4.29 18.96 5.47
CA PRO A 205 -3.19 18.46 4.65
C PRO A 205 -3.53 17.13 3.97
N SER A 206 -2.92 16.91 2.82
CA SER A 206 -2.91 15.61 2.14
C SER A 206 -2.16 14.56 2.97
N ILE A 207 -2.48 13.29 2.73
CA ILE A 207 -1.81 12.16 3.36
C ILE A 207 -0.47 11.95 2.66
N SER A 208 0.65 12.14 3.35
CA SER A 208 2.01 12.14 2.76
C SER A 208 2.97 11.15 3.42
N SER A 209 2.42 10.20 4.20
CA SER A 209 3.17 9.17 4.90
C SER A 209 2.38 7.88 4.97
N ASP A 210 3.09 6.77 5.18
CA ASP A 210 2.50 5.45 5.41
C ASP A 210 1.85 5.35 6.79
N GLY A 211 0.84 4.49 6.90
CA GLY A 211 0.19 4.21 8.18
C GLY A 211 -1.28 3.83 8.07
N GLU A 212 -1.94 3.83 9.23
CA GLU A 212 -3.37 3.53 9.34
C GLU A 212 -4.21 4.72 8.85
N PHE A 213 -4.96 4.50 7.77
CA PHE A 213 -5.84 5.49 7.17
C PHE A 213 -7.18 5.56 7.89
N VAL A 214 -7.83 4.40 8.06
CA VAL A 214 -9.11 4.29 8.79
C VAL A 214 -9.16 2.98 9.58
N VAL A 215 -10.03 2.92 10.58
CA VAL A 215 -10.37 1.70 11.30
C VAL A 215 -11.84 1.40 11.07
N ILE A 216 -12.13 0.23 10.50
CA ILE A 216 -13.49 -0.27 10.29
C ILE A 216 -13.90 -1.05 11.55
N THR A 217 -15.01 -0.66 12.18
CA THR A 217 -15.64 -1.45 13.24
C THR A 217 -16.76 -2.28 12.63
N ALA A 218 -16.66 -3.60 12.74
CA ALA A 218 -17.64 -4.54 12.23
C ALA A 218 -18.24 -5.38 13.37
N LYS A 219 -19.54 -5.65 13.31
CA LYS A 219 -20.22 -6.60 14.18
C LYS A 219 -20.33 -7.96 13.48
N ILE A 220 -19.83 -9.00 14.13
CA ILE A 220 -20.02 -10.38 13.66
C ILE A 220 -21.43 -10.84 14.05
N LYS A 221 -22.19 -11.38 13.10
CA LYS A 221 -23.55 -11.83 13.35
C LYS A 221 -23.59 -13.03 14.29
N ASP A 222 -24.64 -13.11 15.11
CA ASP A 222 -24.86 -14.21 16.06
C ASP A 222 -25.00 -15.57 15.34
N ASN A 223 -25.42 -15.57 14.08
CA ASN A 223 -25.60 -16.75 13.24
C ASN A 223 -24.48 -16.94 12.20
N ALA A 224 -23.39 -16.17 12.27
CA ALA A 224 -22.32 -16.25 11.28
C ALA A 224 -21.73 -17.68 11.20
N PRO A 225 -21.47 -18.23 10.00
CA PRO A 225 -20.79 -19.51 9.87
C PRO A 225 -19.38 -19.44 10.48
N LYS A 226 -18.95 -20.54 11.11
CA LYS A 226 -17.57 -20.67 11.57
C LYS A 226 -16.65 -20.76 10.36
N GLY A 227 -15.51 -20.07 10.38
CA GLY A 227 -14.54 -20.14 9.29
C GLY A 227 -13.94 -18.79 8.94
N LYS A 228 -13.44 -18.68 7.71
CA LYS A 228 -12.78 -17.47 7.20
C LYS A 228 -13.64 -16.81 6.15
N THR A 229 -13.82 -15.49 6.25
CA THR A 229 -14.39 -14.66 5.19
C THR A 229 -13.43 -13.52 4.83
N GLY A 230 -13.52 -13.03 3.60
CA GLY A 230 -12.64 -11.99 3.10
C GLY A 230 -13.35 -10.64 2.99
N ILE A 231 -12.61 -9.57 3.24
CA ILE A 231 -12.94 -8.22 2.80
C ILE A 231 -12.11 -7.97 1.54
N ARG A 232 -12.77 -7.56 0.46
CA ARG A 232 -12.17 -7.42 -0.87
C ARG A 232 -12.46 -6.06 -1.47
N LEU A 233 -11.57 -5.54 -2.30
CA LEU A 233 -11.87 -4.39 -3.14
C LEU A 233 -12.89 -4.80 -4.21
N SER A 234 -13.86 -3.93 -4.49
CA SER A 234 -14.93 -4.17 -5.48
C SER A 234 -14.38 -4.23 -6.91
N ASN A 235 -14.25 -3.08 -7.57
CA ASN A 235 -13.75 -2.97 -8.96
C ASN A 235 -12.66 -1.91 -9.13
N GLY A 236 -11.93 -1.62 -8.05
CA GLY A 236 -10.89 -0.59 -7.99
C GLY A 236 -11.20 0.50 -6.97
N GLY A 237 -10.29 1.46 -6.87
CA GLY A 237 -10.45 2.69 -6.11
C GLY A 237 -9.81 3.84 -6.88
N TYR A 238 -10.36 5.03 -6.73
CA TYR A 238 -9.79 6.26 -7.27
C TYR A 238 -8.94 6.94 -6.20
N PHE A 239 -7.65 7.05 -6.47
CA PHE A 239 -6.68 7.72 -5.62
C PHE A 239 -6.03 8.81 -6.43
N GLU A 240 -5.87 9.99 -5.84
CA GLU A 240 -5.41 11.18 -6.54
C GLU A 240 -4.33 11.88 -5.72
N ASP A 241 -3.23 12.27 -6.37
CA ASP A 241 -2.22 13.11 -5.74
C ASP A 241 -2.64 14.60 -5.69
N GLN A 242 -1.78 15.45 -5.14
CA GLN A 242 -2.05 16.89 -5.07
C GLN A 242 -2.08 17.61 -6.44
N GLN A 243 -1.61 16.95 -7.50
CA GLN A 243 -1.56 17.49 -8.86
C GLN A 243 -2.74 16.99 -9.72
N PHE A 244 -3.76 16.39 -9.08
CA PHE A 244 -4.93 15.79 -9.74
C PHE A 244 -4.58 14.60 -10.65
N ALA A 245 -3.44 13.93 -10.40
CA ALA A 245 -3.05 12.75 -11.15
C ALA A 245 -3.44 11.47 -10.40
N ALA A 246 -3.97 10.49 -11.14
CA ALA A 246 -4.43 9.21 -10.61
C ALA A 246 -3.26 8.35 -10.14
N LEU A 247 -3.37 7.76 -8.94
CA LEU A 247 -2.38 6.87 -8.36
C LEU A 247 -2.78 5.41 -8.61
N TRP A 248 -1.81 4.59 -8.98
CA TRP A 248 -1.97 3.14 -9.05
C TRP A 248 -2.03 2.55 -7.65
N VAL A 249 -2.84 1.51 -7.45
CA VAL A 249 -3.07 0.89 -6.14
C VAL A 249 -2.87 -0.61 -6.22
N TRP A 250 -2.02 -1.14 -5.35
CA TRP A 250 -1.98 -2.56 -5.03
C TRP A 250 -2.84 -2.85 -3.80
N TYR A 251 -3.77 -3.77 -3.97
CA TYR A 251 -4.71 -4.12 -2.92
C TYR A 251 -4.30 -5.39 -2.20
N VAL A 252 -4.28 -5.34 -0.86
CA VAL A 252 -4.09 -6.51 0.00
C VAL A 252 -5.38 -6.78 0.79
N PRO A 253 -6.05 -7.93 0.53
CA PRO A 253 -7.33 -8.26 1.18
C PRO A 253 -7.16 -8.56 2.67
N GLY A 254 -8.21 -8.26 3.42
CA GLY A 254 -8.34 -8.59 4.83
C GLY A 254 -9.11 -9.90 5.02
N ILE A 255 -8.72 -10.68 6.02
CA ILE A 255 -9.35 -11.95 6.37
C ILE A 255 -9.92 -11.85 7.78
N ILE A 256 -11.21 -12.16 7.91
CA ILE A 256 -11.91 -12.28 9.18
C ILE A 256 -12.11 -13.75 9.49
N THR A 257 -11.64 -14.17 10.66
CA THR A 257 -11.84 -15.53 11.18
C THR A 257 -12.93 -15.50 12.26
N VAL A 258 -14.02 -16.23 12.02
CA VAL A 258 -15.14 -16.41 12.96
C VAL A 258 -14.93 -17.69 13.75
N GLU A 259 -14.96 -17.60 15.08
CA GLU A 259 -14.77 -18.73 16.00
C GLU A 259 -16.05 -19.50 16.39
#